data_AF-A0AA36B9Y6-F1
#
_entry.id   AF-A0AA36B9Y6-F1
#
_cell.length_a   1.000
_cell.length_b   1.000
_cell.length_c   1.000
_cell.angle_alpha   90.00
_cell.angle_beta   90.00
_cell.angle_gamma   90.00
#
_symmetry.space_group_name_H-M   'P 1'
#
loop_
_entity.id
_entity.type
_entity.pdbx_description
1 polymer ?
#
loop_
_entity_poly.entity_id
_entity_poly.type
_entity_poly.pdbx_seq_one_letter_code
_entity_poly.pdbx_strand_id
1 'polypeptide(L)'
;MQEWQFSFDDLYEKYVFLEKLFSREFIFLPGNTKQDFEQALLVLAHTCGVVLQDEVVLIKPSTNKYTVFFSHMFEPFLMGYWVLCQHLLSMPQVGHGKLLAKPIQMLAKEAQMIAARLLREQLIKHPEILSLNLLNNGLIALYNMDALHKEKRGGNVYMSPNTVVLTKITENIAQQIEVPTVPVASINLDTKTVVVNAKL
;
A
#
# COMPACT_ATOMS: atom_id res chain seq x y z
N MET A 1 15.57 8.59 -21.35
CA MET A 1 15.72 7.55 -20.30
C MET A 1 15.94 8.31 -19.01
N GLN A 2 15.06 8.18 -18.02
CA GLN A 2 15.09 9.04 -16.84
C GLN A 2 16.05 8.46 -15.80
N GLU A 3 17.13 9.19 -15.52
CA GLU A 3 17.96 8.95 -14.35
C GLU A 3 17.25 9.54 -13.13
N TRP A 4 17.19 8.76 -12.06
CA TRP A 4 16.62 9.23 -10.81
C TRP A 4 17.76 9.56 -9.85
N GLN A 5 17.61 10.71 -9.20
CA GLN A 5 18.58 11.24 -8.25
C GLN A 5 17.84 11.53 -6.95
N PHE A 6 18.34 10.98 -5.85
CA PHE A 6 17.81 11.24 -4.51
C PHE A 6 18.94 11.66 -3.58
N SER A 7 18.67 12.65 -2.72
CA SER A 7 19.53 12.86 -1.56
C SER A 7 19.39 11.69 -0.59
N PHE A 8 20.40 11.45 0.25
CA PHE A 8 20.32 10.43 1.29
C PHE A 8 19.16 10.67 2.25
N ASP A 9 18.88 11.94 2.58
CA ASP A 9 17.79 12.29 3.49
C ASP A 9 16.42 12.00 2.86
N ASP A 10 16.20 12.40 1.60
CA ASP A 10 14.94 12.12 0.89
C ASP A 10 14.69 10.61 0.77
N LEU A 11 15.74 9.83 0.48
CA LEU A 11 15.62 8.38 0.34
C LEU A 11 15.43 7.70 1.71
N TYR A 12 16.05 8.22 2.76
CA TYR A 12 15.87 7.74 4.12
C TYR A 12 14.44 7.98 4.60
N GLU A 13 13.84 9.13 4.33
CA GLU A 13 12.43 9.39 4.67
C GLU A 13 11.48 8.40 3.97
N LYS A 14 11.73 8.11 2.69
CA LYS A 14 10.97 7.10 1.94
C LYS A 14 11.15 5.70 2.53
N TYR A 15 12.38 5.34 2.93
CA TYR A 15 12.68 4.08 3.60
C TYR A 15 11.90 3.96 4.92
N VAL A 16 11.96 4.98 5.78
CA VAL A 16 11.24 5.01 7.07
C VAL A 16 9.73 4.86 6.87
N PHE A 17 9.17 5.49 5.83
CA PHE A 17 7.76 5.32 5.49
C PHE A 17 7.44 3.86 5.12
N LEU A 18 8.22 3.25 4.23
CA LEU A 18 8.01 1.87 3.79
C LEU A 18 8.23 0.85 4.90
N GLU A 19 9.21 1.07 5.79
CA GLU A 19 9.44 0.24 6.96
C GLU A 19 8.21 0.21 7.88
N LYS A 20 7.62 1.39 8.17
CA LYS A 20 6.40 1.49 8.97
C LYS A 20 5.22 0.80 8.27
N LEU A 21 5.07 1.05 6.97
CA LEU A 21 4.00 0.48 6.15
C LEU A 21 4.08 -1.05 6.14
N PHE A 22 5.28 -1.62 5.97
CA PHE A 22 5.50 -3.06 5.90
C PHE A 22 5.87 -3.73 7.22
N SER A 23 5.70 -3.05 8.35
CA SER A 23 6.00 -3.58 9.69
C SER A 23 5.25 -4.87 10.07
N ARG A 24 4.25 -5.27 9.27
CA ARG A 24 3.48 -6.51 9.41
C ARG A 24 3.80 -7.56 8.34
N GLU A 25 4.54 -7.19 7.30
CA GLU A 25 4.96 -8.09 6.22
C GLU A 25 6.40 -8.58 6.44
N PHE A 26 7.26 -7.73 6.98
CA PHE A 26 8.67 -8.04 7.25
C PHE A 26 9.04 -7.77 8.70
N ILE A 27 10.11 -8.41 9.14
CA ILE A 27 10.66 -8.24 10.48
C ILE A 27 11.76 -7.19 10.39
N PHE A 28 11.57 -6.08 11.11
CA PHE A 28 12.57 -5.03 11.28
C PHE A 28 13.05 -5.00 12.72
N LEU A 29 14.33 -4.69 12.93
CA LEU A 29 14.92 -4.59 14.27
C LEU A 29 14.59 -3.20 14.86
N PRO A 30 13.84 -3.13 15.98
CA PRO A 30 13.50 -1.84 16.58
C PRO A 30 14.75 -1.04 16.95
N GLY A 31 14.79 0.23 16.53
CA GLY A 31 15.90 1.14 16.81
C GLY A 31 17.05 1.11 15.82
N ASN A 32 17.04 0.18 14.84
CA ASN A 32 18.12 0.03 13.86
C ASN A 32 17.84 0.67 12.50
N THR A 33 16.69 1.30 12.30
CA THR A 33 16.24 1.90 11.02
C THR A 33 17.32 2.61 10.21
N LYS A 34 18.15 3.48 10.84
CA LYS A 34 19.22 4.21 10.12
C LYS A 34 20.36 3.28 9.68
N GLN A 35 20.78 2.38 10.55
CA GLN A 35 21.84 1.42 10.26
C GLN A 35 21.40 0.42 9.18
N ASP A 36 20.15 -0.07 9.26
CA ASP A 36 19.58 -0.99 8.27
C ASP A 36 19.45 -0.32 6.90
N PHE A 37 19.08 0.96 6.85
CA PHE A 37 19.06 1.77 5.64
C PHE A 37 20.46 1.93 5.01
N GLU A 38 21.44 2.36 5.79
CA GLU A 38 22.82 2.55 5.32
C GLU A 38 23.41 1.23 4.81
N GLN A 39 23.18 0.14 5.54
CA GLN A 39 23.62 -1.20 5.14
C GLN A 39 22.94 -1.67 3.85
N ALA A 40 21.63 -1.44 3.70
CA ALA A 40 20.90 -1.79 2.48
C ALA A 40 21.43 -1.01 1.26
N LEU A 41 21.74 0.29 1.43
CA LEU A 41 22.35 1.10 0.37
C LEU A 41 23.74 0.59 -0.02
N LEU A 42 24.58 0.24 0.95
CA LEU A 42 25.90 -0.35 0.68
C LEU A 42 25.79 -1.67 -0.09
N VAL A 43 24.86 -2.54 0.31
CA VAL A 43 24.60 -3.81 -0.40
C VAL A 43 24.11 -3.56 -1.83
N LEU A 44 23.18 -2.61 -2.02
CA LEU A 44 22.71 -2.24 -3.36
C LEU A 44 23.84 -1.64 -4.20
N ALA A 45 24.72 -0.82 -3.63
CA ALA A 45 25.88 -0.28 -4.34
C ALA A 45 26.85 -1.39 -4.77
N HIS A 46 27.19 -2.31 -3.87
CA HIS A 46 28.08 -3.45 -4.15
C HIS A 46 27.51 -4.43 -5.17
N THR A 47 26.18 -4.55 -5.24
CA THR A 47 25.48 -5.38 -6.23
C THR A 47 25.15 -4.62 -7.51
N CYS A 48 25.72 -3.42 -7.70
CA CYS A 48 25.51 -2.48 -8.80
C CYS A 48 24.07 -1.99 -8.95
N GLY A 49 23.23 -2.16 -7.93
CA GLY A 49 21.81 -1.78 -7.94
C GLY A 49 21.61 -0.28 -7.93
N VAL A 50 22.51 0.45 -7.27
CA VAL A 50 22.56 1.92 -7.24
C VAL A 50 24.00 2.41 -7.37
N VAL A 51 24.18 3.68 -7.70
CA VAL A 51 25.49 4.35 -7.64
C VAL A 51 25.43 5.40 -6.53
N LEU A 52 26.39 5.37 -5.61
CA LEU A 52 26.54 6.37 -4.55
C LEU A 52 27.58 7.40 -4.98
N GLN A 53 27.24 8.68 -4.92
CA GLN A 53 28.13 9.79 -5.25
C GLN A 53 27.81 10.98 -4.35
N ASP A 54 28.78 11.48 -3.56
CA ASP A 54 28.69 12.75 -2.81
C ASP A 54 27.33 12.97 -2.09
N GLU A 55 26.91 12.02 -1.24
CA GLU A 55 25.62 12.04 -0.49
C GLU A 55 24.34 11.92 -1.34
N VAL A 56 24.48 11.48 -2.59
CA VAL A 56 23.40 11.27 -3.54
C VAL A 56 23.38 9.82 -4.00
N VAL A 57 22.17 9.29 -4.15
CA VAL A 57 21.91 7.98 -4.74
C VAL A 57 21.40 8.18 -6.17
N LEU A 58 22.13 7.62 -7.13
CA LEU A 58 21.79 7.62 -8.55
C LEU A 58 21.23 6.26 -8.96
N ILE A 59 20.05 6.27 -9.58
CA ILE A 59 19.43 5.11 -10.19
C ILE A 59 19.48 5.31 -11.70
N LYS A 60 20.41 4.60 -12.35
CA LYS A 60 20.56 4.65 -13.81
C LYS A 60 19.50 3.76 -14.48
N PRO A 61 18.87 4.21 -15.57
CA PRO A 61 17.86 3.41 -16.27
C PRO A 61 18.49 2.18 -16.94
N SER A 62 18.16 1.00 -16.40
CA SER A 62 18.51 -0.38 -16.81
C SER A 62 19.99 -0.64 -17.11
N THR A 63 20.69 -1.47 -16.33
CA THR A 63 20.69 -2.93 -16.53
C THR A 63 20.82 -3.73 -15.23
N ASN A 64 20.43 -3.17 -14.07
CA ASN A 64 20.42 -4.00 -12.88
C ASN A 64 19.11 -4.78 -12.71
N LYS A 65 19.14 -6.06 -13.10
CA LYS A 65 18.08 -7.04 -12.84
C LYS A 65 17.59 -7.06 -11.39
N TYR A 66 18.43 -6.70 -10.42
CA TYR A 66 18.09 -6.67 -8.99
C TYR A 66 17.11 -5.57 -8.65
N THR A 67 17.29 -4.32 -9.11
CA THR A 67 16.35 -3.24 -8.79
C THR A 67 14.99 -3.48 -9.43
N VAL A 68 14.97 -3.91 -10.68
CA VAL A 68 13.73 -4.33 -11.35
C VAL A 68 13.06 -5.47 -10.59
N PHE A 69 13.82 -6.50 -10.21
CA PHE A 69 13.29 -7.64 -9.46
C PHE A 69 12.72 -7.21 -8.11
N PHE A 70 13.46 -6.42 -7.32
CA PHE A 70 13.00 -5.95 -6.02
C PHE A 70 11.76 -5.06 -6.14
N SER A 71 11.72 -4.13 -7.10
CA SER A 71 10.52 -3.31 -7.33
C SER A 71 9.28 -4.17 -7.62
N HIS A 72 9.39 -5.18 -8.49
CA HIS A 72 8.29 -6.10 -8.77
C HIS A 72 7.93 -7.00 -7.58
N MET A 73 8.88 -7.32 -6.71
CA MET A 73 8.64 -8.11 -5.51
C MET A 73 7.77 -7.36 -4.48
N PHE A 74 7.94 -6.04 -4.35
CA PHE A 74 7.17 -5.22 -3.42
C PHE A 74 5.85 -4.69 -3.98
N GLU A 75 5.72 -4.61 -5.31
CA GLU A 75 4.52 -4.07 -6.00
C GLU A 75 3.19 -4.68 -5.51
N PRO A 76 3.05 -6.01 -5.30
CA PRO A 76 1.79 -6.60 -4.83
C PRO A 76 1.35 -6.09 -3.45
N PHE A 77 2.30 -5.85 -2.53
CA PHE A 77 2.00 -5.34 -1.19
C PHE A 77 1.50 -3.89 -1.26
N LEU A 78 2.22 -3.04 -1.99
CA LEU A 78 1.85 -1.63 -2.20
C LEU A 78 0.48 -1.52 -2.86
N MET A 79 0.25 -2.29 -3.92
CA MET A 79 -1.03 -2.29 -4.63
C MET A 79 -2.17 -2.79 -3.72
N GLY A 80 -1.93 -3.84 -2.92
CA GLY A 80 -2.96 -4.33 -2.00
C GLY A 80 -3.31 -3.34 -0.90
N TYR A 81 -2.30 -2.65 -0.35
CA TYR A 81 -2.52 -1.60 0.66
C TYR A 81 -3.18 -0.37 0.03
N TRP A 82 -2.85 -0.03 -1.21
CA TRP A 82 -3.53 1.02 -1.96
C TRP A 82 -5.01 0.69 -2.18
N VAL A 83 -5.35 -0.52 -2.67
CA VAL A 83 -6.75 -0.96 -2.82
C VAL A 83 -7.50 -0.94 -1.49
N LEU A 84 -6.85 -1.35 -0.40
CA LEU A 84 -7.40 -1.26 0.94
C LEU A 84 -7.70 0.20 1.33
N CYS A 85 -6.78 1.13 1.07
CA CYS A 85 -7.00 2.55 1.33
C CYS A 85 -8.17 3.12 0.50
N GLN A 86 -8.25 2.76 -0.79
CA GLN A 86 -9.36 3.16 -1.66
C GLN A 86 -10.71 2.70 -1.11
N HIS A 87 -10.78 1.45 -0.63
CA HIS A 87 -11.97 0.92 0.03
C HIS A 87 -12.34 1.72 1.29
N LEU A 88 -11.36 1.95 2.18
CA LEU A 88 -11.57 2.66 3.43
C LEU A 88 -12.04 4.11 3.20
N LEU A 89 -11.45 4.80 2.21
CA LEU A 89 -11.85 6.16 1.82
C LEU A 89 -13.22 6.23 1.15
N SER A 90 -13.69 5.14 0.55
CA SER A 90 -15.02 5.06 -0.07
C SER A 90 -16.13 4.65 0.90
N MET A 91 -15.82 4.40 2.17
CA MET A 91 -16.82 3.94 3.13
C MET A 91 -17.95 4.97 3.31
N PRO A 92 -19.18 4.54 3.66
CA PRO A 92 -20.26 5.47 3.93
C PRO A 92 -19.96 6.37 5.13
N GLN A 93 -20.31 7.64 4.99
CA GLN A 93 -20.27 8.62 6.08
C GLN A 93 -21.50 8.46 6.97
N VAL A 94 -21.31 8.62 8.27
CA VAL A 94 -22.35 8.80 9.29
C VAL A 94 -22.33 10.27 9.71
N GLY A 95 -23.39 10.74 10.38
CA GLY A 95 -23.55 12.14 10.81
C GLY A 95 -22.27 12.80 11.33
N HIS A 96 -22.12 14.10 11.03
CA HIS A 96 -20.91 14.90 11.27
C HIS A 96 -19.67 14.51 10.44
N GLY A 97 -19.86 13.86 9.29
CA GLY A 97 -18.77 13.60 8.33
C GLY A 97 -17.74 12.57 8.81
N LYS A 98 -18.15 11.68 9.73
CA LYS A 98 -17.32 10.58 10.23
C LYS A 98 -17.66 9.30 9.50
N LEU A 99 -16.66 8.59 9.04
CA LEU A 99 -16.84 7.30 8.38
C LEU A 99 -17.33 6.22 9.36
N LEU A 100 -18.26 5.37 8.90
CA LEU A 100 -18.86 4.31 9.72
C LEU A 100 -17.79 3.31 10.19
N ALA A 101 -17.70 3.07 11.49
CA ALA A 101 -16.82 2.03 12.00
C ALA A 101 -17.37 0.64 11.66
N LYS A 102 -16.51 -0.24 11.14
CA LYS A 102 -16.86 -1.63 10.79
C LYS A 102 -15.93 -2.64 11.48
N PRO A 103 -16.38 -3.90 11.67
CA PRO A 103 -15.50 -4.96 12.17
C PRO A 103 -14.29 -5.14 11.25
N ILE A 104 -13.10 -5.32 11.82
CA ILE A 104 -11.84 -5.46 11.06
C ILE A 104 -11.90 -6.56 9.98
N GLN A 105 -12.52 -7.70 10.30
CA GLN A 105 -12.67 -8.82 9.37
C GLN A 105 -13.58 -8.48 8.17
N MET A 106 -14.55 -7.59 8.36
CA MET A 106 -15.43 -7.13 7.29
C MET A 106 -14.68 -6.20 6.34
N LEU A 107 -13.86 -5.29 6.86
CA LEU A 107 -13.03 -4.39 6.06
C LEU A 107 -12.07 -5.15 5.13
N ALA A 108 -11.38 -6.18 5.65
CA ALA A 108 -10.49 -7.00 4.84
C ALA A 108 -11.25 -7.76 3.73
N LYS A 109 -12.43 -8.31 4.02
CA LYS A 109 -13.26 -8.99 3.02
C LYS A 109 -13.80 -8.03 1.97
N GLU A 110 -14.21 -6.84 2.35
CA GLU A 110 -14.70 -5.81 1.43
C GLU A 110 -13.59 -5.34 0.49
N ALA A 111 -12.38 -5.09 1.01
CA ALA A 111 -11.22 -4.79 0.18
C ALA A 111 -10.84 -5.96 -0.76
N GLN A 112 -10.95 -7.21 -0.29
CA GLN A 112 -10.73 -8.40 -1.12
C GLN A 112 -11.74 -8.47 -2.29
N MET A 113 -13.02 -8.16 -2.04
CA MET A 113 -14.04 -8.12 -3.08
C MET A 113 -13.76 -7.05 -4.12
N ILE A 114 -13.31 -5.86 -3.70
CA ILE A 114 -12.88 -4.79 -4.60
C ILE A 114 -11.69 -5.25 -5.44
N ALA A 115 -10.65 -5.80 -4.81
CA ALA A 115 -9.49 -6.34 -5.52
C ALA A 115 -9.89 -7.40 -6.57
N ALA A 116 -10.80 -8.32 -6.23
CA ALA A 116 -11.31 -9.32 -7.16
C ALA A 116 -12.07 -8.71 -8.35
N ARG A 117 -12.80 -7.61 -8.13
CA ARG A 117 -13.45 -6.87 -9.21
C ARG A 117 -12.41 -6.18 -10.10
N LEU A 118 -11.44 -5.49 -9.52
CA LEU A 118 -10.39 -4.78 -10.27
C LEU A 118 -9.51 -5.75 -11.10
N LEU A 119 -9.20 -6.94 -10.57
CA LEU A 119 -8.51 -7.99 -11.31
C LEU A 119 -9.34 -8.47 -12.52
N ARG A 120 -10.65 -8.65 -12.35
CA ARG A 120 -11.57 -9.06 -13.43
C ARG A 120 -11.70 -8.00 -14.50
N GLU A 121 -11.71 -6.74 -14.10
CA GLU A 121 -11.71 -5.56 -14.98
C GLU A 121 -10.33 -5.28 -15.59
N GLN A 122 -9.31 -6.09 -15.26
CA GLN A 122 -7.91 -5.94 -15.71
C GLN A 122 -7.30 -4.58 -15.36
N LEU A 123 -7.80 -3.93 -14.30
CA LEU A 123 -7.27 -2.66 -13.79
C LEU A 123 -6.05 -2.86 -12.89
N ILE A 124 -5.90 -4.04 -12.29
CA ILE A 124 -4.72 -4.45 -11.54
C ILE A 124 -4.29 -5.85 -11.99
N LYS A 125 -3.02 -6.20 -11.76
CA LYS A 125 -2.40 -7.43 -12.29
C LYS A 125 -2.01 -8.47 -11.24
N HIS A 126 -2.00 -8.12 -9.95
CA HIS A 126 -1.45 -8.95 -8.87
C HIS A 126 -2.54 -9.76 -8.13
N PRO A 127 -2.66 -11.08 -8.37
CA PRO A 127 -3.63 -11.91 -7.65
C PRO A 127 -3.32 -12.07 -6.16
N GLU A 128 -2.08 -11.84 -5.73
CA GLU A 128 -1.62 -11.92 -4.33
C GLU A 128 -2.43 -10.99 -3.41
N ILE A 129 -2.98 -9.89 -3.96
CA ILE A 129 -3.81 -8.92 -3.25
C ILE A 129 -5.09 -9.57 -2.69
N LEU A 130 -5.54 -10.69 -3.24
CA LEU A 130 -6.67 -11.45 -2.71
C LEU A 130 -6.37 -12.15 -1.37
N SER A 131 -5.13 -12.10 -0.89
CA SER A 131 -4.76 -12.64 0.42
C SER A 131 -5.39 -11.82 1.55
N LEU A 132 -6.28 -12.46 2.32
CA LEU A 132 -6.80 -11.84 3.55
C LEU A 132 -5.70 -11.58 4.58
N ASN A 133 -4.59 -12.32 4.55
CA ASN A 133 -3.47 -12.03 5.45
C ASN A 133 -2.80 -10.71 5.09
N LEU A 134 -2.54 -10.46 3.80
CA LEU A 134 -1.99 -9.20 3.30
C LEU A 134 -2.91 -8.02 3.68
N LEU A 135 -4.21 -8.16 3.45
CA LEU A 135 -5.17 -7.10 3.76
C LEU A 135 -5.33 -6.85 5.27
N ASN A 136 -5.29 -7.90 6.09
CA ASN A 136 -5.32 -7.76 7.56
C ASN A 136 -4.03 -7.14 8.10
N ASN A 137 -2.88 -7.51 7.54
CA ASN A 137 -1.60 -6.87 7.85
C ASN A 137 -1.65 -5.38 7.53
N GLY A 138 -2.21 -5.01 6.36
CA GLY A 138 -2.43 -3.62 5.98
C GLY A 138 -3.32 -2.86 6.95
N LEU A 139 -4.43 -3.44 7.40
CA LEU A 139 -5.28 -2.81 8.42
C LEU A 139 -4.51 -2.54 9.74
N ILE A 140 -3.68 -3.49 10.18
CA ILE A 140 -2.89 -3.32 11.40
C ILE A 140 -1.79 -2.26 11.20
N ALA A 141 -1.11 -2.26 10.05
CA ALA A 141 -0.08 -1.28 9.72
C ALA A 141 -0.68 0.15 9.65
N LEU A 142 -1.81 0.32 8.97
CA LEU A 142 -2.52 1.60 8.89
C LEU A 142 -2.98 2.08 10.27
N TYR A 143 -3.43 1.17 11.15
CA TYR A 143 -3.73 1.52 12.53
C TYR A 143 -2.49 2.00 13.30
N ASN A 144 -1.36 1.31 13.16
CA ASN A 144 -0.10 1.71 13.80
C ASN A 144 0.47 3.04 13.26
N MET A 145 0.05 3.45 12.07
CA MET A 145 0.39 4.73 11.44
C MET A 145 -0.70 5.81 11.65
N ASP A 146 -1.61 5.61 12.62
CA ASP A 146 -2.69 6.55 12.98
C ASP A 146 -3.71 6.85 11.86
N ALA A 147 -3.72 6.06 10.78
CA ALA A 147 -4.69 6.16 9.70
C ALA A 147 -6.04 5.52 10.03
N LEU A 148 -6.12 4.72 11.09
CA LEU A 148 -7.36 4.11 11.57
C LEU A 148 -7.55 4.39 13.06
N HIS A 149 -8.79 4.64 13.46
CA HIS A 149 -9.21 4.63 14.86
C HIS A 149 -9.77 3.26 15.21
N LYS A 150 -9.42 2.78 16.40
CA LYS A 150 -9.87 1.49 16.92
C LYS A 150 -10.83 1.70 18.07
N GLU A 151 -11.96 1.01 18.03
CA GLU A 151 -12.92 0.96 19.12
C GLU A 151 -13.28 -0.50 19.45
N LYS A 152 -13.60 -0.77 20.71
CA LYS A 152 -14.07 -2.09 21.17
C LYS A 152 -15.55 -1.98 21.53
N ARG A 153 -16.39 -2.83 20.94
CA ARG A 153 -17.82 -2.91 21.24
C ARG A 153 -18.20 -4.37 21.44
N GLY A 154 -18.65 -4.72 22.63
CA GLY A 154 -19.09 -6.09 22.95
C GLY A 154 -18.03 -7.18 22.66
N GLY A 155 -16.74 -6.90 22.93
CA GLY A 155 -15.63 -7.82 22.66
C GLY A 155 -15.10 -7.81 21.21
N ASN A 156 -15.84 -7.22 20.27
CA ASN A 156 -15.43 -7.08 18.88
C ASN A 156 -14.64 -5.79 18.64
N VAL A 157 -13.66 -5.86 17.74
CA VAL A 157 -12.84 -4.71 17.32
C VAL A 157 -13.42 -4.10 16.05
N TYR A 158 -13.73 -2.82 16.12
CA TYR A 158 -14.18 -2.02 15.00
C TYR A 158 -13.11 -0.98 14.66
N MET A 159 -13.04 -0.62 13.38
CA MET A 159 -12.15 0.42 12.89
C MET A 159 -12.91 1.42 12.03
N SER A 160 -12.57 2.69 12.19
CA SER A 160 -12.99 3.78 11.31
C SER A 160 -11.77 4.54 10.78
N PRO A 161 -11.79 5.02 9.54
CA PRO A 161 -10.65 5.76 9.00
C PRO A 161 -10.47 7.15 9.60
N ASN A 162 -9.20 7.51 9.83
CA ASN A 162 -8.76 8.89 9.91
C ASN A 162 -8.43 9.37 8.49
N THR A 163 -9.40 10.00 7.83
CA THR A 163 -9.31 10.33 6.40
C THR A 163 -8.11 11.20 6.05
N VAL A 164 -7.73 12.14 6.92
CA VAL A 164 -6.58 13.03 6.68
C VAL A 164 -5.27 12.26 6.59
N VAL A 165 -5.02 11.35 7.54
CA VAL A 165 -3.78 10.56 7.56
C VAL A 165 -3.84 9.47 6.48
N LEU A 166 -5.00 8.82 6.30
CA LEU A 166 -5.19 7.79 5.29
C LEU A 166 -4.98 8.32 3.87
N THR A 167 -5.50 9.50 3.53
CA THR A 167 -5.26 10.14 2.22
C THR A 167 -3.78 10.38 1.98
N LYS A 168 -3.04 10.92 2.96
CA LYS A 168 -1.59 11.13 2.83
C LYS A 168 -0.83 9.82 2.62
N ILE A 169 -1.18 8.76 3.33
CA ILE A 169 -0.56 7.43 3.13
C ILE A 169 -0.89 6.91 1.74
N THR A 170 -2.13 7.05 1.28
CA THR A 170 -2.58 6.63 -0.05
C THR A 170 -1.79 7.33 -1.16
N GLU A 171 -1.61 8.65 -1.04
CA GLU A 171 -0.81 9.47 -1.95
C GLU A 171 0.66 9.04 -1.94
N ASN A 172 1.24 8.77 -0.76
CA ASN A 172 2.62 8.29 -0.65
C ASN A 172 2.80 6.92 -1.31
N ILE A 173 1.85 5.98 -1.16
CA ILE A 173 1.87 4.69 -1.86
C ILE A 173 1.79 4.90 -3.38
N ALA A 174 0.91 5.77 -3.84
CA ALA A 174 0.73 6.08 -5.26
C ALA A 174 1.96 6.74 -5.92
N GLN A 175 2.88 7.30 -5.12
CA GLN A 175 4.18 7.78 -5.61
C GLN A 175 5.22 6.66 -5.78
N GLN A 176 5.00 5.47 -5.22
CA GLN A 176 5.95 4.33 -5.29
C GLN A 176 5.66 3.35 -6.44
N ILE A 177 4.41 3.31 -6.91
CA ILE A 177 3.94 2.37 -7.92
C ILE A 177 3.00 3.05 -8.91
N GLU A 178 2.89 2.48 -10.11
CA GLU A 178 1.87 2.90 -11.07
C GLU A 178 0.51 2.41 -10.59
N VAL A 179 -0.34 3.34 -10.13
CA VAL A 179 -1.70 3.04 -9.70
C VAL A 179 -2.70 3.27 -10.83
N PRO A 180 -3.69 2.37 -11.01
CA PRO A 180 -4.69 2.55 -12.05
C PRO A 180 -5.65 3.69 -11.71
N THR A 181 -6.20 4.33 -12.74
CA THR A 181 -7.40 5.17 -12.55
C THR A 181 -8.59 4.25 -12.33
N VAL A 182 -9.13 4.25 -11.11
CA VAL A 182 -10.25 3.37 -10.74
C VAL A 182 -11.56 4.15 -10.75
N PRO A 183 -12.56 3.73 -11.55
CA PRO A 183 -13.89 4.32 -11.50
C PRO A 183 -14.54 4.14 -10.12
N VAL A 184 -15.25 5.16 -9.64
CA VAL A 184 -15.96 5.10 -8.33
C VAL A 184 -16.91 3.90 -8.26
N ALA A 185 -17.55 3.54 -9.38
CA ALA A 185 -18.43 2.37 -9.47
C ALA A 185 -17.72 1.04 -9.18
N SER A 186 -16.42 0.93 -9.49
CA SER A 186 -15.63 -0.27 -9.26
C SER A 186 -15.29 -0.45 -7.77
N ILE A 187 -15.16 0.63 -7.02
CA ILE A 187 -14.86 0.62 -5.57
C ILE A 187 -16.14 0.52 -4.74
N ASN A 188 -17.26 1.06 -5.23
CA ASN A 188 -18.52 0.99 -4.53
C ASN A 188 -19.10 -0.45 -4.59
N LEU A 189 -19.22 -1.06 -3.40
CA LEU A 189 -19.75 -2.42 -3.23
C LEU A 189 -21.29 -2.47 -3.32
N ASP A 190 -21.97 -1.33 -3.14
CA ASP A 190 -23.43 -1.23 -3.22
C ASP A 190 -23.94 -1.10 -4.68
N THR A 191 -23.03 -0.86 -5.64
CA THR A 191 -23.33 -0.98 -7.07
C THR A 191 -23.55 -2.45 -7.42
N LYS A 192 -24.80 -2.89 -7.25
CA LYS A 192 -25.30 -4.23 -7.61
C LYS A 192 -24.90 -4.60 -9.04
N THR A 193 -24.37 -5.81 -9.18
CA THR A 193 -24.38 -6.72 -10.34
C THR A 193 -24.64 -6.06 -11.70
N VAL A 194 -23.58 -5.86 -12.49
CA VAL A 194 -23.74 -5.69 -13.94
C VAL A 194 -24.36 -6.98 -14.48
N VAL A 195 -25.57 -6.84 -15.03
CA VAL A 195 -26.27 -7.89 -15.75
C VAL A 195 -25.36 -8.34 -16.90
N VAL A 196 -24.84 -9.57 -16.81
CA VAL A 196 -24.16 -10.20 -17.93
C VAL A 196 -25.26 -10.51 -18.95
N ASN A 197 -25.43 -9.64 -19.94
CA ASN A 197 -26.13 -10.00 -21.16
C ASN A 197 -25.25 -10.99 -21.92
N ALA A 198 -25.38 -12.28 -21.58
CA ALA A 198 -24.93 -13.35 -22.44
C ALA A 198 -25.74 -13.24 -23.74
N LYS A 199 -25.10 -12.76 -24.81
CA LYS A 199 -25.59 -13.05 -26.16
C LYS A 199 -25.24 -14.51 -26.43
N LEU A 200 -26.27 -15.35 -26.42
CA LEU A 200 -26.27 -16.68 -27.04
C LEU A 200 -26.10 -16.54 -28.56
#